data_AF-A0AA40S0Z0-F1
#
_entry.id   AF-A0AA40S0Z0-F1
#
_cell.length_a   1.000
_cell.length_b   1.000
_cell.length_c   1.000
_cell.angle_alpha   90.00
_cell.angle_beta   90.00
_cell.angle_gamma   90.00
#
_symmetry.space_group_name_H-M   'P 1'
#
loop_
_entity.id
_entity.type
_entity.pdbx_description
1 polymer ?
#
loop_
_entity_poly.entity_id
_entity_poly.type
_entity_poly.pdbx_seq_one_letter_code
_entity_poly.pdbx_strand_id
1 'polypeptide(L)'
;MSELETKRAAIADLLARIEGLDPQNRAALDQRVETVVEGFDPGAPEPSEPARADLHRMIRDYRDLRDLPGDRANVRLAEKGEVFAPEDDA
;
A
#
# COMPACT_ATOMS: atom_id res chain seq x y z
N MET A 1 -6.37 12.30 5.41
CA MET A 1 -5.38 11.21 5.48
C MET A 1 -5.50 10.41 4.22
N SER A 2 -4.38 10.14 3.57
CA SER A 2 -4.31 9.26 2.40
C SER A 2 -4.60 7.81 2.79
N GLU A 3 -5.02 6.98 1.83
CA GLU A 3 -5.20 5.54 2.05
C GLU A 3 -3.90 4.88 2.53
N LEU A 4 -2.76 5.37 2.04
CA LEU A 4 -1.44 4.93 2.41
C LEU A 4 -1.12 5.23 3.90
N GLU A 5 -1.48 6.42 4.40
CA GLU A 5 -1.35 6.75 5.83
C GLU A 5 -2.25 5.88 6.72
N THR A 6 -3.48 5.60 6.27
CA THR A 6 -4.42 4.73 7.01
C THR A 6 -3.87 3.30 7.12
N LYS A 7 -3.35 2.74 6.02
CA LYS A 7 -2.75 1.40 6.01
C LYS A 7 -1.48 1.36 6.85
N ARG A 8 -0.65 2.40 6.80
CA ARG A 8 0.54 2.50 7.65
C ARG A 8 0.18 2.51 9.14
N ALA A 9 -0.86 3.24 9.54
CA ALA A 9 -1.35 3.24 10.92
C ALA A 9 -1.91 1.88 11.35
N ALA A 10 -2.63 1.18 10.46
CA ALA A 10 -3.13 -0.17 10.73
C ALA A 10 -2.00 -1.19 10.91
N ILE A 11 -0.95 -1.12 10.09
CA ILE A 11 0.25 -1.96 10.24
C ILE A 11 0.93 -1.66 11.58
N ALA A 12 1.07 -0.38 11.95
CA ALA A 12 1.67 0.02 13.23
C ALA A 12 0.91 -0.54 14.44
N ASP A 13 -0.42 -0.45 14.45
CA ASP A 13 -1.26 -0.96 15.54
C ASP A 13 -1.21 -2.50 15.65
N LEU A 14 -1.28 -3.21 14.51
CA LEU A 14 -1.16 -4.67 14.50
C LEU A 14 0.22 -5.12 14.96
N LEU A 15 1.27 -4.44 14.50
CA LEU A 15 2.64 -4.73 14.87
C LEU A 15 2.91 -4.43 16.35
N ALA A 16 2.32 -3.37 16.91
CA ALA A 16 2.35 -3.11 18.34
C ALA A 16 1.77 -4.27 19.16
N ARG A 17 0.65 -4.85 18.70
CA ARG A 17 0.01 -6.00 19.36
C ARG A 17 0.83 -7.27 19.25
N ILE A 18 1.46 -7.53 18.10
CA ILE A 18 2.25 -8.75 17.87
C ILE A 18 3.58 -8.69 18.64
N GLU A 19 4.26 -7.54 18.63
CA GLU A 19 5.59 -7.39 19.24
C GLU A 19 5.54 -6.88 20.68
N GLY A 20 4.35 -6.54 21.19
CA GLY A 20 4.18 -5.97 22.54
C GLY A 20 4.79 -4.58 22.67
N LEU A 21 4.80 -3.80 21.59
CA LEU A 21 5.33 -2.44 21.59
C LEU A 21 4.32 -1.46 22.19
N ASP A 22 4.85 -0.38 22.75
CA ASP A 22 4.04 0.67 23.34
C ASP A 22 3.26 1.45 22.25
N PRO A 23 1.91 1.48 22.31
CA PRO A 23 1.08 2.16 21.31
C PRO A 23 1.17 3.69 21.40
N GLN A 24 1.69 4.25 22.50
CA GLN A 24 1.89 5.69 22.64
C GLN A 24 3.21 6.14 22.01
N ASN A 25 4.18 5.23 21.84
CA ASN A 25 5.44 5.49 21.16
C ASN A 25 5.32 5.41 19.63
N ARG A 26 4.61 6.40 19.08
CA ARG A 26 4.36 6.48 17.63
C ARG A 26 5.65 6.51 16.80
N ALA A 27 6.69 7.21 17.26
CA ALA A 27 7.97 7.28 16.53
C ALA A 27 8.65 5.91 16.40
N ALA A 28 8.65 5.11 17.48
CA ALA A 28 9.22 3.77 17.44
C ALA A 28 8.39 2.83 16.55
N LEU A 29 7.06 2.92 16.62
CA LEU A 29 6.18 2.13 15.76
C LEU A 29 6.35 2.49 14.28
N ASP A 30 6.39 3.78 13.96
CA ASP A 30 6.66 4.31 12.64
C ASP A 30 7.97 3.74 12.05
N GLN A 31 9.07 3.82 12.80
CA GLN A 31 10.37 3.27 12.39
C GLN A 31 10.32 1.75 12.23
N ARG A 32 9.58 1.06 13.11
CA ARG A 32 9.46 -0.39 13.05
C ARG A 32 8.64 -0.84 11.84
N VAL A 33 7.57 -0.14 11.50
CA VAL A 33 6.81 -0.34 10.27
C VAL A 33 7.71 -0.18 9.06
N GLU A 34 8.52 0.87 8.98
CA GLU A 34 9.46 1.06 7.87
C GLU A 34 10.45 -0.11 7.78
N THR A 35 11.05 -0.50 8.89
CA THR A 35 11.98 -1.64 8.95
C THR A 35 11.35 -2.93 8.42
N VAL A 36 10.11 -3.22 8.82
CA VAL A 36 9.39 -4.43 8.42
C VAL A 36 8.95 -4.35 6.96
N VAL A 37 8.53 -3.18 6.48
CA VAL A 37 8.18 -2.95 5.08
C VAL A 37 9.42 -3.09 4.18
N GLU A 38 10.57 -2.53 4.56
CA GLU A 38 11.81 -2.61 3.80
C GLU A 38 12.36 -4.04 3.74
N GLY A 39 12.31 -4.77 4.86
CA GLY A 39 12.73 -6.17 4.94
C GLY A 39 11.69 -7.18 4.44
N PHE A 40 10.54 -6.74 3.94
CA PHE A 40 9.47 -7.63 3.48
C PHE A 40 9.87 -8.33 2.18
N ASP A 41 9.91 -9.67 2.23
CA ASP A 41 10.07 -10.51 1.04
C ASP A 41 8.70 -11.00 0.54
N PRO A 42 8.25 -10.59 -0.66
CA PRO A 42 6.95 -10.99 -1.19
C PRO A 42 6.88 -12.46 -1.62
N GLY A 43 8.03 -13.14 -1.73
CA GLY A 43 8.13 -14.56 -2.04
C GLY A 43 8.14 -15.46 -0.80
N ALA A 44 8.19 -14.87 0.40
CA ALA A 44 8.18 -15.62 1.65
C ALA A 44 6.82 -16.32 1.83
N PRO A 45 6.81 -17.54 2.40
CA PRO A 45 5.58 -18.22 2.73
C PRO A 45 4.81 -17.43 3.80
N GLU A 46 3.48 -17.39 3.66
CA GLU A 46 2.63 -16.76 4.66
C GLU A 46 2.81 -17.43 6.03
N PRO A 47 2.95 -16.64 7.12
CA PRO A 47 3.05 -17.18 8.47
C PRO A 47 1.82 -18.01 8.84
N SER A 48 2.01 -19.09 9.61
CA SER A 48 0.88 -19.90 10.12
C SER A 48 0.09 -19.21 11.23
N GLU A 49 0.67 -18.22 11.89
CA GLU A 49 -0.01 -17.42 12.91
C GLU A 49 -0.95 -16.40 12.25
N PRO A 50 -2.25 -16.38 12.61
CA PRO A 50 -3.24 -15.55 11.91
C PRO A 50 -2.90 -14.06 11.96
N ALA A 51 -2.44 -13.54 13.11
CA ALA A 51 -2.05 -12.14 13.23
C ALA A 51 -0.85 -11.79 12.34
N ARG A 52 0.11 -12.71 12.18
CA ARG A 52 1.28 -12.51 11.31
C ARG A 52 0.90 -12.67 9.83
N ALA A 53 -0.04 -13.55 9.50
CA ALA A 53 -0.59 -13.67 8.15
C ALA A 53 -1.31 -12.38 7.73
N ASP A 54 -2.14 -11.81 8.61
CA ASP A 54 -2.77 -10.49 8.40
C ASP A 54 -1.71 -9.41 8.19
N LEU A 55 -0.68 -9.36 9.04
CA LEU A 55 0.43 -8.41 8.91
C LEU A 55 1.14 -8.57 7.55
N HIS A 56 1.44 -9.80 7.15
CA HIS A 56 2.08 -10.11 5.87
C HIS A 56 1.25 -9.59 4.68
N ARG A 57 -0.07 -9.81 4.72
CA ARG A 57 -1.00 -9.33 3.70
C ARG A 57 -1.11 -7.81 3.67
N MET A 58 -1.16 -7.16 4.84
CA MET A 58 -1.21 -5.70 4.95
C MET A 58 0.05 -5.03 4.41
N ILE A 59 1.24 -5.58 4.69
CA ILE A 59 2.51 -5.03 4.17
C ILE A 59 2.57 -5.17 2.66
N ARG A 60 2.15 -6.31 2.11
CA ARG A 60 2.09 -6.53 0.66
C ARG A 60 1.22 -5.47 -0.03
N ASP A 61 0.02 -5.26 0.49
CA ASP A 61 -0.94 -4.30 -0.05
C ASP A 61 -0.45 -2.84 0.12
N TYR A 62 0.14 -2.50 1.26
CA TYR A 62 0.78 -1.20 1.47
C TYR A 62 1.91 -0.94 0.47
N ARG A 63 2.74 -1.95 0.18
CA ARG A 63 3.81 -1.84 -0.82
C ARG A 63 3.27 -1.70 -2.23
N ASP A 64 2.24 -2.46 -2.58
CA ASP A 64 1.56 -2.35 -3.89
C ASP A 64 1.02 -0.93 -4.10
N LEU A 65 0.35 -0.36 -3.09
CA LEU A 65 -0.13 1.03 -3.11
C LEU A 65 0.97 2.08 -3.12
N ARG A 66 2.12 1.79 -2.50
CA ARG A 66 3.29 2.69 -2.52
C ARG A 66 4.02 2.67 -3.85
N ASP A 67 4.07 1.50 -4.50
CA ASP A 67 4.81 1.27 -5.75
C ASP A 67 3.95 1.54 -6.99
N LEU A 68 2.62 1.50 -6.85
CA LEU A 68 1.69 1.98 -7.85
C LEU A 68 2.14 3.38 -8.31
N PRO A 69 2.45 3.57 -9.61
CA PRO A 69 2.80 4.89 -10.14
C PRO A 69 1.55 5.77 -9.99
N GLY A 70 1.50 6.48 -8.87
CA GLY A 70 0.27 7.02 -8.33
C GLY A 70 -0.42 7.91 -9.34
N ASP A 71 -1.67 7.61 -9.65
CA ASP A 71 -2.73 8.57 -10.00
C ASP A 71 -2.47 9.61 -11.12
N ARG A 72 -1.31 9.59 -11.78
CA ARG A 72 -0.98 10.45 -12.94
C ARG A 72 -1.26 9.76 -14.27
N ALA A 73 -1.52 8.45 -14.25
CA ALA A 73 -1.93 7.70 -15.45
C ALA A 73 -3.44 7.80 -15.74
N ASN A 74 -4.29 8.09 -14.74
CA ASN A 74 -5.73 8.28 -14.95
C ASN A 74 -6.09 9.65 -15.55
N VAL A 75 -5.18 10.62 -15.57
CA VAL A 75 -5.42 11.92 -16.24
C VAL A 75 -5.00 11.90 -17.72
N ARG A 76 -4.12 10.97 -18.14
CA ARG A 76 -3.57 10.97 -19.51
C ARG A 76 -4.20 9.99 -20.50
N LEU A 77 -5.22 9.22 -20.11
CA LEU A 77 -5.97 8.41 -21.08
C LEU A 77 -7.19 9.14 -21.67
N ALA A 78 -7.61 10.27 -21.09
CA ALA A 78 -8.73 11.07 -21.61
C ALA A 78 -8.30 12.17 -22.62
N GLU A 79 -7.00 12.43 -22.80
CA GLU A 79 -6.52 13.51 -23.68
C GLU A 79 -5.95 13.04 -25.03
N LYS A 80 -6.01 11.74 -25.35
CA LYS A 80 -5.55 11.23 -26.66
C LYS A 80 -6.71 10.79 -27.56
N GLY A 81 -7.51 11.79 -27.94
CA GLY A 81 -8.10 11.90 -29.27
C GLY A 81 -8.99 10.75 -29.73
N GLU A 82 -10.24 10.73 -29.26
CA GLU A 82 -11.33 10.29 -30.13
C GLU A 82 -11.80 11.53 -30.91
N VAL A 83 -11.03 11.90 -31.93
CA VAL A 83 -11.50 12.83 -32.95
C VAL A 83 -12.49 12.02 -33.78
N PHE A 84 -13.78 12.18 -33.49
CA PHE A 84 -14.82 11.79 -34.44
C PHE A 84 -14.53 12.54 -35.73
N ALA A 85 -13.97 11.84 -36.72
CA ALA A 85 -14.00 12.32 -38.08
C ALA A 85 -15.49 12.46 -38.46
N PRO A 86 -15.97 13.63 -38.91
CA PRO A 86 -17.21 13.64 -39.65
C PRO A 86 -16.92 12.88 -40.95
N GLU A 87 -17.51 11.71 -41.12
CA GLU A 87 -17.68 11.12 -42.44
C GLU A 87 -18.62 12.04 -43.22
N ASP A 88 -18.03 13.04 -43.85
CA ASP A 88 -18.51 13.62 -45.09
C ASP A 88 -17.91 12.76 -46.20
N ASP A 89 -18.72 11.90 -46.83
CA ASP A 89 -18.70 11.68 -48.29
C ASP A 89 -19.86 10.74 -48.73
N ALA A 90 -20.55 11.20 -49.79
CA ALA A 90 -21.51 10.52 -50.69
C ALA A 90 -23.00 10.40 -50.31
#